data_AF-A0A9J6GCC1-F1
#
_entry.id   AF-A0A9J6GCC1-F1
#
_cell.length_a   1.000
_cell.length_b   1.000
_cell.length_c   1.000
_cell.angle_alpha   90.00
_cell.angle_beta   90.00
_cell.angle_gamma   90.00
#
_symmetry.space_group_name_H-M   'P 1'
#
loop_
_entity.id
_entity.type
_entity.pdbx_description
1 polymer ?
#
loop_
_entity_poly.entity_id
_entity_poly.type
_entity_poly.pdbx_seq_one_letter_code
_entity_poly.pdbx_strand_id
1 'polypeptide(L)'
;MPHHAVIRKHAVTIKLRILFDASSHTAGQRCLNDVLCKGMKLEVEVVQLLVTFRCHSVVIVADLKKGVPAVADSTRRSRRVEIPLGGTTAYAR
;
A
#
# COMPACT_ATOMS: atom_id res chain seq x y z
N MET A 1 -12.72 3.07 11.11
CA MET A 1 -12.58 3.22 9.65
C MET A 1 -13.61 2.33 8.96
N PRO A 2 -14.45 2.90 8.09
CA PRO A 2 -15.28 2.10 7.19
C PRO A 2 -14.40 1.30 6.23
N HIS A 3 -14.85 0.10 5.86
CA HIS A 3 -14.17 -0.78 4.92
C HIS A 3 -15.16 -1.26 3.86
N HIS A 4 -14.73 -1.25 2.60
CA HIS A 4 -15.53 -1.67 1.46
C HIS A 4 -14.79 -2.75 0.67
N ALA A 5 -15.42 -3.90 0.45
CA ALA A 5 -14.83 -4.99 -0.32
C ALA A 5 -15.05 -4.77 -1.82
N VAL A 6 -13.95 -4.60 -2.56
CA VAL A 6 -13.96 -4.45 -4.01
C VAL A 6 -13.65 -5.80 -4.65
N ILE A 7 -14.63 -6.35 -5.36
CA ILE A 7 -14.53 -7.62 -6.08
C ILE A 7 -14.48 -7.32 -7.59
N ARG A 8 -13.42 -7.75 -8.27
CA ARG A 8 -13.36 -7.71 -9.74
C ARG A 8 -13.98 -8.98 -10.31
N LYS A 9 -15.13 -8.86 -10.97
CA LYS A 9 -15.94 -9.98 -11.47
C LYS A 9 -15.35 -10.71 -12.69
N HIS A 10 -14.33 -10.16 -13.36
CA HIS A 10 -13.80 -10.66 -14.63
C HIS A 10 -12.38 -11.28 -14.55
N ALA A 11 -11.90 -11.61 -13.34
CA ALA A 11 -10.56 -12.20 -13.17
C ALA A 11 -10.65 -13.73 -12.97
N VAL A 12 -9.73 -14.46 -13.59
CA VAL A 12 -9.59 -15.95 -13.49
C VAL A 12 -9.47 -16.41 -12.03
N THR A 13 -8.92 -15.56 -11.15
CA THR A 13 -8.97 -15.71 -9.69
C THR A 13 -9.64 -14.49 -9.09
N ILE A 14 -10.64 -14.69 -8.23
CA ILE A 14 -11.36 -13.59 -7.56
C ILE A 14 -10.45 -12.98 -6.49
N LYS A 15 -9.69 -11.95 -6.88
CA LYS A 15 -8.86 -11.19 -5.95
C LYS A 15 -9.72 -10.17 -5.21
N LEU A 16 -10.15 -10.51 -3.99
CA LEU A 16 -10.80 -9.56 -3.08
C LEU A 16 -9.79 -8.50 -2.64
N ARG A 17 -10.19 -7.22 -2.68
CA ARG A 17 -9.41 -6.11 -2.14
C ARG A 17 -10.27 -5.30 -1.18
N ILE A 18 -9.76 -5.07 0.01
CA ILE A 18 -10.43 -4.25 1.03
C ILE A 18 -9.96 -2.81 0.85
N LEU A 19 -10.89 -1.90 0.57
CA LEU A 19 -10.66 -0.47 0.56
C LEU A 19 -11.00 0.08 1.94
N PHE A 20 -10.04 0.72 2.60
CA PHE A 20 -10.26 1.41 3.86
C PHE A 20 -10.47 2.90 3.60
N ASP A 21 -11.57 3.45 4.08
CA ASP A 21 -11.84 4.89 3.99
C ASP A 21 -11.21 5.63 5.17
N ALA A 22 -10.10 6.32 4.89
CA ALA A 22 -9.37 7.14 5.85
C ALA A 22 -9.93 8.56 6.01
N SER A 23 -10.87 8.95 5.14
CA SER A 23 -11.53 10.24 5.16
C SER A 23 -12.87 10.24 5.89
N SER A 24 -13.31 9.08 6.41
CA SER A 24 -14.54 9.01 7.19
C SER A 24 -14.41 9.74 8.52
N HIS A 25 -15.36 10.63 8.77
CA HIS A 25 -15.52 11.37 10.02
C HIS A 25 -16.77 10.91 10.76
N THR A 26 -16.66 10.84 12.09
CA THR A 26 -17.82 10.85 12.99
C THR A 26 -18.07 12.30 13.41
N ALA A 27 -19.33 12.69 13.65
CA ALA A 27 -19.66 14.06 14.05
C ALA A 27 -18.78 14.52 15.23
N GLY A 28 -18.02 15.61 15.02
CA GLY A 28 -17.10 16.16 16.02
C GLY A 28 -15.73 15.48 16.16
N GLN A 29 -15.38 14.55 15.27
CA GLN A 29 -14.09 13.85 15.31
C GLN A 29 -13.27 14.06 14.01
N ARG A 30 -11.95 14.13 14.16
CA ARG A 30 -10.99 14.25 13.04
C ARG A 30 -10.85 12.90 12.32
N CYS A 31 -10.66 12.91 11.01
CA CYS A 31 -10.41 11.66 10.26
C CYS A 31 -8.94 11.25 10.36
N LEU A 32 -8.63 10.03 9.91
CA LEU A 32 -7.26 9.53 9.93
C LEU A 32 -6.33 10.41 9.08
N ASN A 33 -6.81 10.89 7.93
CA ASN A 33 -6.03 11.78 7.06
C ASN A 33 -5.66 13.13 7.71
N ASP A 34 -6.41 13.59 8.72
CA ASP A 34 -6.14 14.86 9.40
C ASP A 34 -5.08 14.73 10.50
N VAL A 35 -4.90 13.52 11.04
CA VAL A 35 -3.97 13.24 12.15
C VAL A 35 -2.62 12.76 11.63
N LEU A 36 -2.56 12.24 10.41
CA LEU A 36 -1.32 11.79 9.78
C LEU A 36 -0.48 12.98 9.27
N CYS A 37 0.78 13.04 9.71
CA CYS A 37 1.75 13.99 9.17
C CYS A 37 1.98 13.72 7.68
N LYS A 38 1.67 14.71 6.84
CA LYS A 38 1.96 14.64 5.40
C LYS A 38 3.48 14.66 5.22
N GLY A 39 4.03 13.63 4.59
CA GLY A 39 5.43 13.60 4.19
C GLY A 39 5.75 14.70 3.16
N MET A 40 7.05 14.90 2.89
CA MET A 40 7.48 15.84 1.86
C MET A 40 6.79 15.52 0.52
N LYS A 41 6.17 16.53 -0.07
CA LYS A 41 5.49 16.41 -1.37
C LYS A 41 6.56 16.37 -2.46
N LEU A 42 6.76 15.20 -3.05
CA LEU A 42 7.70 14.96 -4.17
C LEU A 42 7.05 15.18 -5.55
N GLU A 43 5.85 15.77 -5.61
CA GLU A 43 5.15 16.02 -6.87
C GLU A 43 5.67 17.30 -7.53
N VAL A 44 6.30 17.16 -8.69
CA VAL A 44 6.53 18.27 -9.62
C VAL A 44 5.20 18.60 -10.28
N GLU A 45 4.88 19.90 -10.37
CA GLU A 45 3.67 20.33 -11.06
C GLU A 45 3.73 19.88 -12.53
N VAL A 46 2.65 19.25 -13.01
CA VAL A 46 2.60 18.68 -14.37
C VAL A 46 2.93 19.75 -15.43
N VAL A 47 2.52 20.99 -15.19
CA VAL A 47 2.82 22.13 -16.08
C VAL A 47 4.34 22.38 -16.15
N GLN A 48 5.04 22.40 -15.01
CA GLN A 48 6.49 22.57 -14.98
C GLN A 48 7.23 21.42 -15.68
N LEU A 49 6.74 20.18 -15.51
CA LEU A 49 7.29 19.02 -16.19
C LEU A 49 7.12 19.13 -17.72
N LEU A 50 5.94 19.53 -18.20
CA LEU A 50 5.66 19.71 -19.62
C LEU A 50 6.50 20.83 -20.26
N VAL A 51 6.68 21.95 -19.56
CA VAL A 51 7.56 23.04 -20.01
C VAL A 51 9.00 22.54 -20.11
N THR A 52 9.47 21.82 -19.10
CA THR A 52 10.83 21.25 -19.10
C THR A 52 11.02 20.29 -20.28
N PHE A 53 10.05 19.41 -20.56
CA PHE A 53 10.11 18.51 -21.72
C PHE A 53 10.14 19.24 -23.06
N ARG A 54 9.47 20.38 -23.19
CA ARG A 54 9.51 21.18 -24.43
C ARG A 54 10.84 21.89 -24.66
N CYS A 55 11.57 22.19 -23.59
CA CYS A 55 12.86 22.88 -23.67
C CYS A 55 14.04 21.93 -24.02
N HIS A 56 13.86 20.62 -23.96
CA HIS A 56 14.92 19.64 -24.22
C HIS A 56 14.64 18.88 -25.52
N SER A 57 15.68 18.69 -26.36
CA SER A 57 15.58 17.98 -27.64
C SER A 57 15.43 16.45 -27.49
N VAL A 58 15.83 15.91 -26.33
CA VAL A 58 15.75 14.48 -26.01
C VAL A 58 15.30 14.33 -24.55
N VAL A 59 14.35 13.42 -24.31
CA VAL A 59 13.77 13.15 -22.99
C VAL A 59 13.70 11.64 -22.76
N ILE A 60 14.05 11.18 -21.56
CA ILE A 60 13.92 9.78 -21.14
C ILE A 60 12.75 9.68 -20.16
N VAL A 61 11.83 8.76 -20.43
CA VAL A 61 10.63 8.52 -19.62
C VAL A 61 10.66 7.09 -19.10
N ALA A 62 10.43 6.91 -17.80
CA ALA A 62 10.33 5.60 -17.16
C ALA A 62 9.07 5.54 -16.29
N ASP A 63 8.27 4.48 -16.43
CA ASP A 63 7.08 4.23 -15.61
C ASP A 63 7.45 3.45 -14.34
N LEU A 64 7.30 4.09 -13.18
CA LEU A 64 7.49 3.46 -11.87
C LEU A 64 6.18 2.81 -11.43
N LYS A 65 6.02 1.52 -11.80
CA LYS A 65 4.83 0.72 -11.54
C LYS A 65 4.53 0.42 -10.05
N LYS A 66 5.42 0.78 -9.12
CA LYS A 66 5.28 0.47 -7.68
C LYS A 66 4.93 1.74 -6.88
N GLY A 67 3.63 1.91 -6.63
CA GLY A 67 3.08 2.91 -5.73
C GLY A 67 3.01 2.44 -4.28
N VAL A 68 3.19 3.41 -3.37
CA VAL A 68 3.39 3.29 -1.92
C VAL A 68 4.73 2.65 -1.57
N PRO A 69 5.77 3.44 -1.21
CA PRO A 69 6.98 2.87 -0.65
C PRO A 69 6.62 2.06 0.59
N ALA A 70 7.13 0.84 0.69
CA ALA A 70 7.03 0.07 1.92
C ALA A 70 7.74 0.87 3.01
N VAL A 71 6.97 1.35 3.99
CA VAL A 71 7.54 2.00 5.17
C VAL A 71 8.36 0.94 5.89
N ALA A 72 9.66 1.16 6.02
CA ALA A 72 10.53 0.33 6.83
C ALA A 72 10.15 0.55 8.30
N ASP A 73 9.31 -0.33 8.83
CA ASP A 73 8.94 -0.35 10.23
C ASP A 73 10.13 -0.89 11.04
N SER A 74 10.74 -0.04 11.86
CA SER A 74 11.81 -0.42 12.80
C SER A 74 11.28 -1.31 13.95
N THR A 75 9.96 -1.50 14.05
CA THR A 75 9.30 -2.20 15.16
C THR A 75 8.71 -3.55 14.74
N ARG A 76 9.36 -4.29 13.83
CA ARG A 76 9.07 -5.74 13.69
C ARG A 76 9.68 -6.50 14.86
N ARG A 77 9.00 -6.46 16.01
CA ARG A 77 9.24 -7.42 17.09
C ARG A 77 8.90 -8.80 16.55
N SER A 78 9.95 -9.59 16.35
CA SER A 78 9.95 -11.01 15.99
C SER A 78 8.77 -11.72 16.66
N ARG A 79 7.73 -12.06 15.89
CA ARG A 79 6.76 -13.07 16.30
C ARG A 79 7.33 -14.40 15.85
N ARG A 80 8.13 -15.01 16.72
CA ARG A 80 8.47 -16.42 16.64
C ARG A 80 7.16 -17.18 16.82
N VAL A 81 6.64 -17.77 15.74
CA VAL A 81 5.55 -18.74 15.84
C VAL A 81 6.22 -20.06 16.24
N GLU A 82 6.13 -20.40 17.52
CA GLU A 82 6.47 -21.75 17.97
C GLU A 82 5.35 -22.68 17.52
N ILE A 83 5.65 -23.52 16.53
CA ILE A 83 4.77 -24.61 16.13
C ILE A 83 4.88 -25.67 17.24
N PRO A 84 3.79 -26.04 17.92
CA PRO A 84 3.85 -27.11 18.89
C PRO A 84 4.17 -28.42 18.16
N LEU A 85 5.35 -28.98 18.43
CA LEU A 85 5.71 -30.33 18.02
C LEU A 85 4.88 -31.32 18.85
N GLY A 86 3.64 -31.53 18.42
CA GLY A 86 2.76 -32.57 18.95
C GLY A 86 3.07 -33.91 18.32
N GLY A 87 3.74 -34.77 19.11
CA GLY A 87 3.47 -36.20 19.23
C GLY A 87 3.26 -37.08 17.98
N THR A 88 4.26 -37.94 17.74
CA THR A 88 4.11 -39.40 17.55
C THR A 88 3.25 -39.91 16.39
N THR A 89 3.86 -40.54 15.38
CA THR A 89 3.72 -41.99 15.12
C THR A 89 4.60 -42.44 13.95
N ALA A 90 5.22 -43.60 14.16
CA ALA A 90 6.05 -44.33 13.21
C ALA A 90 5.28 -44.72 11.95
N TYR A 91 5.97 -44.70 10.80
CA TYR A 91 5.68 -45.60 9.69
C TYR A 91 7.00 -46.20 9.19
N ALA A 92 7.11 -47.50 9.35
CA ALA A 92 8.18 -48.34 8.85
C ALA A 92 8.02 -48.58 7.34
N ARG A 93 9.13 -48.47 6.59
CA ARG A 93 9.62 -49.45 5.60
C ARG A 93 10.97 -49.01 5.06
#